data_AF-A0A969HW06-F1
#
_entry.id   AF-A0A969HW06-F1
#
_cell.length_a   1.000
_cell.length_b   1.000
_cell.length_c   1.000
_cell.angle_alpha   90.00
_cell.angle_beta   90.00
_cell.angle_gamma   90.00
#
_symmetry.space_group_name_H-M   'P 1'
#
loop_
_entity.id
_entity.type
_entity.pdbx_description
1 polymer ?
#
loop_
_entity_poly.entity_id
_entity_poly.type
_entity_poly.pdbx_seq_one_letter_code
_entity_poly.pdbx_strand_id
1 'polypeptide(L)'
;MKMARRSPFHTVFCSNDWLTLRKMAAHGIGIAALPAHVCRSELASGVLERVLPEWRSDYSTLSMLMPSRGALCRPSARLQNS
;
A
#
# COMPACT_ATOMS: atom_id res chain seq x y z
N MET A 1 -8.60 -7.16 -12.94
CA MET A 1 -9.00 -7.41 -11.54
C MET A 1 -8.28 -8.66 -11.05
N LYS A 2 -7.25 -8.53 -10.19
CA LYS A 2 -6.53 -9.69 -9.63
C LYS A 2 -7.40 -10.29 -8.51
N MET A 3 -7.99 -11.46 -8.77
CA MET A 3 -8.66 -12.26 -7.75
C MET A 3 -7.68 -12.49 -6.61
N ALA A 4 -8.03 -12.04 -5.40
CA ALA A 4 -7.30 -12.34 -4.18
C ALA A 4 -7.39 -13.85 -3.95
N ARG A 5 -6.39 -14.60 -4.42
CA ARG A 5 -6.22 -16.00 -4.05
C ARG A 5 -6.05 -16.02 -2.53
N ARG A 6 -7.01 -16.59 -1.81
CA ARG A 6 -6.85 -16.85 -0.37
C ARG A 6 -5.59 -17.68 -0.20
N SER A 7 -4.58 -17.10 0.45
CA SER A 7 -3.34 -17.80 0.77
C SER A 7 -3.66 -18.93 1.75
N PRO A 8 -3.02 -20.12 1.65
CA PRO A 8 -3.29 -21.27 2.54
C PRO A 8 -2.81 -21.06 4.00
N PHE A 9 -2.52 -19.82 4.40
CA PHE A 9 -2.05 -19.48 5.73
C PHE A 9 -3.20 -18.92 6.57
N HIS A 10 -3.26 -19.31 7.84
CA HIS A 10 -4.24 -18.78 8.78
C HIS A 10 -3.96 -17.29 9.05
N THR A 11 -4.80 -16.40 8.51
CA THR A 11 -4.66 -14.95 8.70
C THR A 11 -5.31 -14.53 10.00
N VAL A 12 -4.50 -14.07 10.95
CA VAL A 12 -4.96 -13.50 12.22
C VAL A 12 -5.52 -12.08 12.08
N PHE A 13 -5.09 -11.35 11.05
CA PHE A 13 -5.54 -9.99 10.74
C PHE A 13 -5.43 -9.70 9.25
N CYS A 14 -6.35 -8.91 8.71
CA CYS A 14 -6.37 -8.51 7.31
C CYS A 14 -6.77 -7.04 7.17
N SER A 15 -5.94 -6.28 6.46
CA SER A 15 -6.19 -4.88 6.09
C SER A 15 -5.54 -4.60 4.73
N ASN A 16 -6.07 -3.60 4.03
CA ASN A 16 -5.54 -3.12 2.75
C ASN A 16 -4.54 -1.96 2.92
N ASP A 17 -4.42 -1.42 4.14
CA ASP A 17 -3.50 -0.32 4.44
C ASP A 17 -2.20 -0.84 5.05
N TRP A 18 -1.08 -0.47 4.43
CA TRP A 18 0.25 -0.88 4.87
C TRP A 18 0.61 -0.34 6.26
N LEU A 19 0.13 0.86 6.63
CA LEU A 19 0.40 1.45 7.94
C LEU A 19 -0.25 0.63 9.05
N THR A 20 -1.50 0.23 8.85
CA THR A 20 -2.26 -0.61 9.77
C THR A 20 -1.61 -1.99 9.92
N LEU A 21 -1.26 -2.63 8.81
CA LEU A 21 -0.55 -3.91 8.83
C LEU A 21 0.80 -3.82 9.58
N ARG A 22 1.54 -2.73 9.37
CA ARG A 22 2.81 -2.48 10.07
C ARG A 22 2.62 -2.34 11.58
N LYS A 23 1.61 -1.60 12.03
CA LYS A 23 1.30 -1.45 13.46
C LYS A 23 0.97 -2.80 14.09
N MET A 24 0.13 -3.61 13.44
CA MET A 24 -0.24 -4.93 13.95
C MET A 24 0.96 -5.88 14.04
N ALA A 25 1.84 -5.85 13.02
CA ALA A 25 3.10 -6.59 13.06
C ALA A 25 4.03 -6.11 14.18
N ALA A 26 4.14 -4.79 14.39
CA ALA A 26 4.94 -4.19 15.45
C ALA A 26 4.41 -4.53 16.87
N HIS A 27 3.10 -4.77 16.99
CA HIS A 27 2.48 -5.28 18.22
C HIS A 27 2.62 -6.81 18.39
N GLY A 28 3.31 -7.51 17.47
CA GLY A 28 3.56 -8.95 17.58
C GLY A 28 2.36 -9.82 17.21
N ILE A 29 1.35 -9.27 16.55
CA ILE A 29 0.13 -10.03 16.20
C ILE A 29 0.41 -11.05 15.09
N GLY A 30 1.44 -10.83 14.26
CA GLY A 30 1.87 -11.79 13.25
C GLY A 30 2.92 -11.26 12.28
N ILE A 31 3.08 -11.97 11.15
CA ILE A 31 4.03 -11.63 10.08
C ILE A 31 3.28 -10.90 8.96
N ALA A 32 3.82 -9.77 8.50
CA ALA A 32 3.25 -8.99 7.39
C ALA A 32 4.26 -8.82 6.25
N ALA A 33 3.80 -9.03 5.01
CA ALA A 33 4.57 -8.73 3.81
C ALA A 33 4.41 -7.24 3.45
N LEU A 34 5.41 -6.44 3.79
CA LEU A 34 5.40 -4.99 3.60
C LEU A 34 6.57 -4.53 2.72
N PRO A 35 6.41 -3.44 1.95
CA PRO A 35 7.51 -2.82 1.25
C PRO A 35 8.60 -2.36 2.23
N ALA A 36 9.87 -2.59 1.90
CA ALA A 36 11.00 -2.29 2.77
C ALA A 36 11.06 -0.82 3.22
N HIS A 37 10.56 0.13 2.41
CA HIS A 37 10.55 1.55 2.75
C HIS A 37 9.61 1.88 3.91
N VAL A 38 8.51 1.13 4.10
CA VAL A 38 7.52 1.37 5.16
C VAL A 38 8.02 0.85 6.51
N CYS A 39 8.88 -0.19 6.50
CA CYS A 39 9.44 -0.81 7.69
C CYS A 39 10.77 -0.20 8.15
N ARG A 40 11.30 0.82 7.46
CA ARG A 40 12.67 1.30 7.69
C ARG A 40 12.87 1.85 9.11
N SER A 41 11.88 2.56 9.65
CA SER A 41 11.92 3.07 11.02
C SER A 41 11.89 1.96 12.07
N GLU A 42 11.03 0.97 11.88
CA GLU A 42 10.79 -0.12 12.83
C GLU A 42 11.92 -1.15 12.82
N LEU A 43 12.53 -1.38 11.66
CA LEU A 43 13.75 -2.17 11.53
C LEU A 43 14.92 -1.47 12.23
N ALA A 44 15.02 -0.13 12.12
CA ALA A 44 16.04 0.64 12.80
C ALA A 44 15.85 0.66 14.33
N SER A 45 14.60 0.66 14.80
CA SER A 45 14.29 0.60 16.24
C SER A 45 14.28 -0.82 16.81
N GLY A 46 14.48 -1.86 15.99
CA GLY A 46 14.44 -3.26 16.41
C GLY A 46 13.03 -3.76 16.77
N VAL A 47 11.98 -3.00 16.46
CA VAL A 47 10.58 -3.37 16.72
C VAL A 47 10.07 -4.36 15.69
N LEU A 48 10.62 -4.32 14.47
CA LEU A 48 10.38 -5.32 13.44
C LEU A 48 11.70 -5.99 13.05
N GLU A 49 11.61 -7.27 12.68
CA GLU A 49 12.74 -8.06 12.17
C GLU A 49 12.36 -8.74 10.85
N ARG A 50 13.35 -8.91 9.97
CA ARG A 50 13.17 -9.57 8.68
C ARG A 50 13.27 -11.08 8.83
N VAL A 51 12.12 -11.75 8.97
CA VAL A 51 12.02 -13.21 9.19
C VAL A 51 12.30 -14.08 7.96
N LEU A 52 12.13 -13.55 6.74
CA LEU A 52 12.30 -14.28 5.48
C LEU A 52 13.23 -13.50 4.54
N PRO A 53 14.55 -13.62 4.71
CA PRO A 53 15.51 -12.82 3.95
C PRO A 53 15.59 -13.21 2.46
N GLU A 54 15.34 -14.48 2.13
CA GLU A 54 15.39 -15.00 0.75
C GLU A 54 14.06 -14.80 -0.01
N TRP A 55 12.98 -14.54 0.70
CA TRP A 55 11.67 -14.33 0.09
C TRP A 55 11.52 -12.88 -0.39
N ARG A 56 11.20 -12.72 -1.68
CA ARG A 56 10.83 -11.45 -2.29
C ARG A 56 9.43 -11.58 -2.87
N SER A 57 8.51 -10.72 -2.45
CA SER A 57 7.22 -10.56 -3.13
C SER A 57 7.47 -10.12 -4.57
N ASP A 58 6.64 -10.60 -5.49
CA ASP A 58 6.60 -10.12 -6.88
C ASP A 58 6.56 -8.59 -6.91
N TYR A 59 7.31 -8.00 -7.85
CA TYR A 59 7.44 -6.56 -8.00
C TYR A 59 6.08 -5.88 -8.20
N SER A 60 5.79 -4.87 -7.39
CA SER A 60 4.66 -3.97 -7.62
C SER A 60 5.10 -2.81 -8.51
N THR A 61 4.55 -2.71 -9.71
CA THR A 61 4.78 -1.55 -10.60
C THR A 61 4.08 -0.32 -10.03
N LEU A 62 4.85 0.70 -9.63
CA LEU A 62 4.32 2.01 -9.25
C LEU A 62 4.21 2.89 -10.50
N SER A 63 3.00 3.07 -11.01
CA SER A 63 2.75 3.96 -12.15
C SER A 63 2.41 5.37 -11.64
N MET A 64 3.19 6.37 -12.04
CA MET A 64 2.87 7.77 -11.80
C MET A 64 1.99 8.28 -12.94
N LEU A 65 0.74 8.61 -12.63
CA LEU A 65 -0.16 9.25 -13.58
C LEU A 65 -0.03 10.76 -13.46
N MET A 66 0.52 11.40 -14.48
CA MET A 66 0.45 12.86 -14.62
C MET A 66 -0.76 13.20 -15.48
N PRO A 67 -1.68 14.08 -15.02
CA PRO A 67 -2.69 14.63 -15.90
C PRO A 67 -1.96 15.43 -16.99
N SER A 68 -1.98 14.93 -18.22
CA SER A 68 -1.54 15.68 -19.38
C SER A 68 -2.33 16.99 -19.45
N ARG A 69 -1.62 18.10 -19.68
CA ARG A 69 -2.13 19.50 -19.73
C ARG A 69 -3.10 19.76 -20.90
N GLY A 70 -4.09 18.89 -21.07
CA GLY A 70 -5.08 18.90 -22.15
C GLY A 70 -6.43 18.33 -21.73
N ALA A 71 -6.63 17.94 -20.46
CA ALA A 71 -7.96 17.81 -19.89
C ALA A 71 -8.53 19.21 -19.71
N LEU A 72 -9.03 19.75 -20.82
CA LEU A 72 -9.75 21.00 -20.94
C LEU A 72 -10.75 21.11 -19.78
N CYS A 73 -10.46 21.99 -18.82
CA CYS A 73 -11.53 22.70 -18.13
C CYS A 73 -12.35 23.38 -19.23
N ARG A 74 -13.44 22.76 -19.67
CA ARG A 74 -14.51 23.49 -20.35
C ARG A 74 -14.98 24.53 -19.34
N PRO A 75 -14.82 25.84 -19.59
CA PRO A 75 -15.44 26.81 -18.72
C PRO A 75 -16.95 26.63 -18.93
N SER A 76 -17.64 26.10 -17.91
CA SER A 76 -19.10 26.21 -17.82
C SER A 76 -19.43 27.68 -17.63
N ALA A 77 -19.46 28.44 -18.71
CA ALA A 77 -20.05 29.77 -18.73
C ALA A 77 -21.57 29.58 -18.75
N ARG A 78 -22.17 29.36 -17.58
CA ARG A 78 -23.59 29.64 -17.35
C ARG A 78 -23.68 31.07 -16.81
N LEU A 79 -23.60 32.05 -17.70
CA LEU A 79 -24.09 33.39 -17.41
C LEU A 79 -25.60 33.36 -17.65
N GLN A 80 -26.33 33.23 -16.55
CA GLN A 80 -27.76 33.43 -16.48
C GLN A 80 -27.95 34.94 -16.27
N ASN A 81 -28.33 35.67 -17.32
CA ASN A 81 -28.99 36.96 -17.15
C ASN A 81 -29.76 37.37 -18.41
N SER A 82 -31.08 37.40 -18.28
CA SER A 82 -32.02 38.45 -18.69
C SER A 82 -33.45 37.95 -18.48
#